data_AF-A0A1I3JIE2-F1
#
_entry.id   AF-A0A1I3JIE2-F1
#
_cell.length_a   1.000
_cell.length_b   1.000
_cell.length_c   1.000
_cell.angle_alpha   90.00
_cell.angle_beta   90.00
_cell.angle_gamma   90.00
#
_symmetry.space_group_name_H-M   'P 1'
#
loop_
_entity.id
_entity.type
_entity.pdbx_description
1 polymer ?
#
loop_
_entity_poly.entity_id
_entity_poly.type
_entity_poly.pdbx_seq_one_letter_code
_entity_poly.pdbx_strand_id
1 'polypeptide(L)'
;MSRMKYDIKPNQMRISKSHKIFNKNILAYKINVEKRIVEEIQIKNSFEYIRKEIDFYNYEEILFSDINREILFIGTDEEYFKKRIPFKIYGIENEFYSNGILLRFSSTNDNENLQSVVSPLPLLKKVVNFEIA
;
A
#
# COMPACT_ATOMS: atom_id res chain seq x y z
N MET A 1 1.32 -13.47 -9.03
CA MET A 1 0.78 -12.57 -7.98
C MET A 1 0.16 -13.41 -6.88
N SER A 2 0.64 -13.24 -5.65
CA SER A 2 0.02 -13.81 -4.44
C SER A 2 -0.69 -12.69 -3.67
N ARG A 3 -1.77 -13.02 -2.95
CA ARG A 3 -2.59 -12.06 -2.19
C ARG A 3 -2.88 -12.55 -0.78
N MET A 4 -2.88 -11.62 0.17
CA MET A 4 -3.34 -11.84 1.53
C MET A 4 -4.27 -10.69 1.92
N LYS A 5 -5.43 -11.03 2.49
CA LYS A 5 -6.43 -10.09 2.99
C LYS A 5 -6.41 -10.09 4.51
N TYR A 6 -6.40 -8.91 5.12
CA TYR A 6 -6.38 -8.75 6.56
C TYR A 6 -7.57 -7.89 7.02
N ASP A 7 -8.52 -8.50 7.74
CA ASP A 7 -9.59 -7.80 8.45
C ASP A 7 -9.10 -7.43 9.86
N ILE A 8 -8.43 -6.29 10.01
CA ILE A 8 -7.91 -5.83 11.30
C ILE A 8 -8.88 -4.81 11.89
N LYS A 9 -9.76 -5.26 12.81
CA LYS A 9 -10.66 -4.33 13.50
C LYS A 9 -9.85 -3.25 14.24
N PRO A 10 -10.33 -1.98 14.30
CA PRO A 10 -9.62 -0.85 14.90
C PRO A 10 -9.04 -1.08 16.31
N ASN A 11 -9.67 -1.98 17.09
CA ASN A 11 -9.33 -2.24 18.48
C ASN A 11 -8.83 -3.68 18.75
N GLN A 12 -8.56 -4.50 17.74
CA GLN A 12 -8.16 -5.91 17.91
C GLN A 12 -6.64 -6.15 17.98
N MET A 13 -5.80 -5.12 17.88
CA MET A 13 -4.36 -5.30 17.99
C MET A 13 -3.82 -5.00 19.39
N ARG A 14 -3.28 -6.05 20.03
CA ARG A 14 -2.30 -5.89 21.10
C ARG A 14 -1.14 -5.06 20.54
N ILE A 15 -0.87 -3.95 21.19
CA ILE A 15 0.33 -3.15 21.04
C ILE A 15 1.51 -4.05 21.45
N SER A 16 2.07 -4.82 20.52
CA SER A 16 3.47 -5.19 20.65
C SER A 16 4.23 -3.89 20.44
N LYS A 17 4.65 -3.26 21.54
CA LYS A 17 5.54 -2.09 21.50
C LYS A 17 6.79 -2.48 20.70
N SER A 18 6.82 -2.27 19.39
CA SER A 18 8.06 -2.45 18.63
C SER A 18 8.99 -1.30 19.02
N HIS A 19 10.11 -1.64 19.65
CA HIS A 19 11.02 -0.69 20.31
C HIS A 19 12.04 -0.06 19.37
N LYS A 20 11.87 -0.19 18.04
CA LYS A 20 12.84 0.30 17.06
C LYS A 20 12.18 1.15 15.99
N ILE A 21 11.94 2.41 16.35
CA ILE A 21 11.69 3.46 15.35
C ILE A 21 13.04 3.73 14.69
N PHE A 22 13.26 3.20 13.49
CA PHE A 22 14.40 3.61 12.69
C PHE A 22 14.09 4.98 12.07
N ASN A 23 14.85 6.01 12.42
CA ASN A 23 14.72 7.39 11.92
C ASN A 23 15.05 7.57 10.42
N LYS A 24 15.07 6.49 9.64
CA LYS A 24 15.35 6.55 8.21
C LYS A 24 14.05 6.77 7.43
N ASN A 25 14.04 7.79 6.60
CA ASN A 25 13.01 7.95 5.59
C ASN A 25 13.26 6.96 4.45
N ILE A 26 12.19 6.34 3.97
CA ILE A 26 12.22 5.42 2.83
C ILE A 26 11.32 5.96 1.73
N LEU A 27 11.67 5.60 0.49
CA LEU A 27 10.89 5.91 -0.69
C LEU A 27 9.68 4.99 -0.78
N ALA A 28 8.50 5.57 -0.98
CA ALA A 28 7.28 4.84 -1.27
C ALA A 28 6.49 5.57 -2.36
N TYR A 29 5.51 4.89 -2.95
CA TYR A 29 4.58 5.53 -3.88
C TYR A 29 3.18 5.52 -3.32
N LYS A 30 2.53 6.68 -3.33
CA LYS A 30 1.13 6.84 -2.91
C LYS A 30 0.26 6.96 -4.15
N ILE A 31 -0.79 6.14 -4.18
CA ILE A 31 -1.86 6.21 -5.16
C ILE A 31 -3.00 6.97 -4.49
N ASN A 32 -3.29 8.17 -4.99
CA ASN A 32 -4.39 8.99 -4.54
C ASN A 32 -5.49 8.98 -5.60
N VAL A 33 -6.59 8.31 -5.30
CA VAL A 33 -7.70 8.13 -6.24
C VAL A 33 -8.54 9.39 -6.43
N GLU A 34 -8.67 10.23 -5.40
CA GLU A 34 -9.42 11.49 -5.49
C GLU A 34 -8.71 12.49 -6.42
N LYS A 35 -7.39 12.58 -6.28
CA LYS A 35 -6.54 13.44 -7.10
C LYS A 35 -6.15 12.80 -8.43
N ARG A 36 -6.39 11.49 -8.60
CA ARG A 36 -5.97 10.68 -9.75
C ARG A 36 -4.47 10.78 -10.04
N ILE A 37 -3.66 10.71 -8.99
CA ILE A 37 -2.20 10.79 -9.10
C ILE A 37 -1.52 9.60 -8.44
N VAL A 38 -0.35 9.27 -8.97
CA VAL A 38 0.65 8.44 -8.31
C VAL A 38 1.84 9.34 -8.01
N GLU A 39 2.13 9.53 -6.74
CA GLU A 39 3.18 10.44 -6.26
C GLU A 39 4.25 9.69 -5.47
N GLU A 40 5.48 10.17 -5.59
CA GLU A 40 6.60 9.73 -4.78
C GLU A 40 6.55 10.42 -3.43
N ILE A 41 6.60 9.62 -2.37
CA ILE A 41 6.57 10.09 -0.99
C ILE A 41 7.75 9.52 -0.20
N GLN A 42 8.18 10.29 0.79
CA GLN A 42 9.12 9.84 1.81
C GLN A 42 8.33 9.50 3.06
N ILE A 43 8.38 8.25 3.49
CA ILE A 43 7.71 7.79 4.70
C ILE A 43 8.75 7.41 5.76
N LYS A 44 8.40 7.59 7.03
CA LYS A 44 9.21 7.01 8.10
C LYS A 44 9.17 5.49 7.96
N ASN A 45 10.29 4.83 8.26
CA ASN A 45 10.34 3.38 8.39
C ASN A 45 9.55 2.92 9.63
N SER A 46 8.22 3.04 9.55
CA SER A 46 7.27 2.76 10.61
C SER A 46 5.96 2.30 9.98
N PHE A 47 5.57 1.07 10.30
CA PHE A 47 4.29 0.52 9.87
C PHE A 47 3.10 1.29 10.45
N GLU A 48 3.25 1.91 11.63
CA GLU A 48 2.24 2.80 12.21
C GLU A 48 1.99 4.05 11.35
N TYR A 49 3.05 4.59 10.73
CA TYR A 49 2.91 5.74 9.83
C TYR A 49 2.08 5.36 8.60
N ILE A 50 2.41 4.23 7.96
CA ILE A 50 1.67 3.71 6.81
C ILE A 50 0.21 3.47 7.17
N ARG A 51 -0.05 2.87 8.34
CA ARG A 51 -1.41 2.59 8.80
C ARG A 51 -2.29 3.83 8.90
N LYS A 52 -1.72 4.95 9.38
CA LYS A 52 -2.41 6.24 9.47
C LYS A 52 -2.65 6.88 8.10
N GLU A 53 -1.75 6.67 7.14
CA GLU A 53 -1.84 7.32 5.82
C GLU A 53 -2.92 6.74 4.91
N ILE A 54 -3.30 5.48 5.11
CA ILE A 54 -4.28 4.77 4.26
C ILE A 54 -5.46 4.18 5.03
N ASP A 55 -5.70 4.62 6.28
CA ASP A 55 -6.79 4.15 7.14
C ASP A 55 -6.92 2.62 7.12
N PHE A 56 -5.80 1.96 7.41
CA PHE A 56 -5.47 0.54 7.18
C PHE A 56 -6.28 -0.49 7.98
N TYR A 57 -7.51 -0.15 8.40
CA TYR A 57 -8.36 -1.05 9.16
C TYR A 57 -8.79 -2.26 8.32
N ASN A 58 -9.01 -2.08 7.02
CA ASN A 58 -9.20 -3.15 6.05
C ASN A 58 -8.25 -2.94 4.88
N TYR A 59 -7.30 -3.85 4.68
CA TYR A 59 -6.36 -3.73 3.58
C TYR A 59 -6.04 -5.06 2.91
N GLU A 60 -5.62 -4.95 1.64
CA GLU A 60 -5.12 -6.06 0.85
C GLU A 60 -3.65 -5.80 0.48
N GLU A 61 -2.88 -6.89 0.49
CA GLU A 61 -1.48 -6.92 0.04
C GLU A 61 -1.42 -7.53 -1.35
N ILE A 62 -0.93 -6.75 -2.31
CA ILE A 62 -0.64 -7.21 -3.67
C ILE A 62 0.87 -7.19 -3.89
N LEU A 63 1.44 -8.36 -4.14
CA LEU A 63 2.85 -8.50 -4.52
C LEU A 63 3.05 -8.01 -5.96
N PHE A 64 3.80 -6.90 -6.09
CA PHE A 64 4.07 -6.22 -7.34
C PHE A 64 5.31 -6.76 -8.06
N SER A 65 6.25 -7.34 -7.31
CA SER A 65 7.45 -8.00 -7.85
C SER A 65 7.89 -9.15 -6.93
N ASP A 66 7.94 -10.37 -7.45
CA ASP A 66 8.28 -11.57 -6.67
C ASP A 66 9.75 -11.56 -6.17
N ILE A 67 10.66 -10.92 -6.92
CA ILE A 67 12.10 -10.81 -6.55
C ILE A 67 12.34 -9.64 -5.58
N ASN A 68 11.68 -8.50 -5.82
CA ASN A 68 11.95 -7.28 -5.05
C ASN A 68 11.07 -7.13 -3.80
N ARG A 69 10.02 -7.95 -3.64
CA ARG A 69 9.10 -7.93 -2.49
C ARG A 69 8.44 -6.57 -2.28
N GLU A 70 8.06 -5.97 -3.39
CA GLU A 70 7.27 -4.76 -3.38
C GLU A 70 5.82 -5.15 -3.15
N ILE A 71 5.24 -4.58 -2.10
CA ILE A 71 3.89 -4.86 -1.66
C ILE A 71 3.09 -3.57 -1.77
N LEU A 72 2.00 -3.66 -2.51
CA LEU A 72 1.00 -2.62 -2.59
C LEU A 72 -0.05 -2.89 -1.53
N PHE A 73 -0.15 -1.95 -0.60
CA PHE A 73 -1.20 -1.90 0.39
C PHE A 73 -2.36 -1.09 -0.14
N ILE A 74 -3.55 -1.67 -0.12
CA ILE A 74 -4.76 -1.04 -0.67
C ILE A 74 -5.82 -0.97 0.41
N GLY A 75 -6.45 0.19 0.60
CA GLY A 75 -7.64 0.27 1.45
C GLY A 75 -8.81 -0.48 0.81
N THR A 76 -9.49 -1.35 1.56
CA THR A 76 -10.57 -2.21 1.04
C THR A 76 -11.95 -1.88 1.61
N ASP A 77 -12.13 -0.67 2.14
CA ASP A 77 -13.40 -0.24 2.68
C ASP A 77 -14.44 -0.04 1.56
N GLU A 78 -15.36 -1.01 1.42
CA GLU A 78 -16.41 -1.06 0.38
C GLU A 78 -17.33 0.18 0.41
N GLU A 79 -17.56 0.76 1.59
CA GLU A 79 -18.45 1.91 1.72
C GLU A 79 -17.79 3.19 1.19
N TYR A 80 -16.47 3.28 1.31
CA TYR A 80 -15.64 4.32 0.71
C TYR A 80 -15.41 4.10 -0.79
N PHE A 81 -15.28 2.83 -1.21
CA PHE A 81 -15.09 2.44 -2.60
C PHE A 81 -16.20 2.97 -3.52
N LYS A 82 -17.47 2.87 -3.12
CA LYS A 82 -18.62 3.34 -3.93
C LYS A 82 -18.67 4.86 -4.14
N LYS A 83 -17.96 5.64 -3.32
CA LYS A 83 -17.99 7.12 -3.34
C LYS A 83 -16.79 7.75 -4.05
N ARG A 84 -15.76 6.96 -4.35
CA ARG A 84 -14.50 7.43 -4.96
C ARG A 84 -14.33 6.78 -6.33
N ILE A 85 -13.67 7.49 -7.24
CA ILE A 85 -13.29 6.94 -8.54
C ILE A 85 -12.20 5.91 -8.28
N PRO A 86 -12.42 4.61 -8.55
CA PRO A 86 -11.44 3.60 -8.23
C PRO A 86 -10.26 3.59 -9.21
N PHE A 87 -9.17 2.93 -8.83
CA PHE A 87 -8.11 2.55 -9.76
C PHE A 87 -8.10 1.04 -10.02
N LYS A 88 -7.57 0.65 -11.18
CA LYS A 88 -7.30 -0.72 -11.59
C LYS A 88 -5.81 -0.94 -11.73
N ILE A 89 -5.39 -2.18 -11.55
CA ILE A 89 -4.02 -2.62 -11.83
C ILE A 89 -4.03 -3.38 -13.15
N TYR A 90 -3.23 -2.95 -14.10
CA TYR A 90 -3.02 -3.64 -15.37
C TYR A 90 -2.59 -5.09 -15.12
N GLY A 91 -3.30 -6.04 -15.74
CA GLY A 91 -3.09 -7.48 -15.53
C GLY A 91 -3.91 -8.08 -14.39
N ILE A 92 -4.67 -7.28 -13.64
CA ILE A 92 -5.73 -7.74 -12.75
C ILE A 92 -7.07 -7.24 -13.30
N GLU A 93 -7.79 -8.12 -14.00
CA GLU A 93 -9.09 -7.79 -14.58
C GLU A 93 -10.22 -7.96 -13.55
N ASN A 94 -11.29 -7.16 -13.69
CA ASN A 94 -12.52 -7.19 -12.87
C ASN A 94 -12.39 -6.77 -11.40
N GLU A 95 -11.25 -6.18 -11.01
CA GLU A 95 -11.06 -5.65 -9.66
C GLU A 95 -10.76 -4.16 -9.66
N PHE A 96 -11.11 -3.55 -8.55
CA PHE A 96 -11.04 -2.13 -8.35
C PHE A 96 -10.58 -1.81 -6.95
N TYR A 97 -9.78 -0.77 -6.84
CA TYR A 97 -9.04 -0.47 -5.63
C TYR A 97 -9.22 1.00 -5.23
N SER A 98 -9.18 1.26 -3.92
CA SER A 98 -9.27 2.62 -3.36
C SER A 98 -7.86 3.27 -3.27
N ASN A 99 -7.55 4.12 -2.28
CA ASN A 99 -6.17 4.60 -2.14
C ASN A 99 -5.20 3.43 -1.85
N GLY A 100 -3.93 3.62 -2.18
CA GLY A 100 -2.90 2.64 -1.86
C GLY A 100 -1.51 3.22 -1.65
N ILE A 101 -0.65 2.45 -1.00
CA ILE A 101 0.78 2.76 -0.82
C ILE A 101 1.60 1.55 -1.25
N LEU A 102 2.48 1.75 -2.22
CA LEU A 102 3.51 0.78 -2.61
C LEU A 102 4.77 1.00 -1.77
N LEU A 103 5.24 -0.07 -1.16
CA LEU A 103 6.46 -0.10 -0.37
C LEU A 103 7.16 -1.46 -0.47
N ARG A 104 8.34 -1.58 0.13
CA ARG A 104 9.14 -2.81 0.08
C ARG A 104 9.41 -3.36 1.49
N PHE A 105 9.34 -4.69 1.62
CA PHE A 105 9.84 -5.39 2.81
C PHE A 105 11.26 -5.92 2.63
N SER A 106 12.04 -5.88 3.70
CA SER A 106 13.36 -6.51 3.75
C SER A 106 13.28 -8.04 3.76
N SER A 107 12.33 -8.64 4.50
CA SER A 107 12.10 -10.09 4.52
C SER A 107 10.67 -10.49 4.89
N THR A 108 10.28 -11.71 4.52
CA THR A 108 8.90 -12.24 4.67
C THR A 108 8.44 -12.42 6.11
N ASN A 109 9.36 -12.39 7.08
CA ASN A 109 9.07 -12.59 8.50
C ASN A 109 9.37 -11.35 9.34
N ASP A 110 9.82 -10.26 8.70
CA ASP A 110 10.24 -9.03 9.37
C ASP A 110 9.40 -7.85 8.90
N ASN A 111 8.16 -7.81 9.40
CA ASN A 111 7.21 -6.73 9.17
C ASN A 111 7.65 -5.41 9.83
N GLU A 112 8.78 -5.40 10.54
CA GLU A 112 9.32 -4.22 11.22
C GLU A 112 10.40 -3.50 10.39
N ASN A 113 10.94 -4.14 9.34
CA ASN A 113 12.01 -3.56 8.53
C ASN A 113 11.55 -3.26 7.09
N LEU A 114 11.06 -2.04 6.90
CA LEU A 114 10.67 -1.51 5.59
C LEU A 114 11.90 -1.01 4.81
N GLN A 115 11.82 -1.03 3.49
CA GLN A 115 12.84 -0.52 2.58
C GLN A 115 12.21 0.37 1.52
N SER A 116 13.04 1.20 0.87
CA SER A 116 12.62 1.96 -0.30
C SER A 116 12.16 1.02 -1.41
N VAL A 117 11.09 1.42 -2.10
CA VAL A 117 10.74 0.84 -3.41
C VAL A 117 11.93 0.94 -4.37
N VAL A 118 12.03 -0.03 -5.26
CA VAL A 118 13.08 -0.12 -6.29
C VAL A 118 12.50 0.00 -7.69
N SER A 119 11.22 -0.31 -7.85
CA SER A 119 10.47 -0.06 -9.07
C SER A 119 10.47 1.42 -9.39
N PRO A 120 10.73 1.82 -10.64
CA PRO A 120 10.71 3.22 -11.01
C PRO A 120 9.27 3.73 -11.13
N LEU A 121 8.98 4.95 -10.66
CA LEU A 121 7.65 5.57 -10.73
C LEU A 121 6.97 5.48 -12.12
N PRO A 122 7.65 5.67 -13.26
CA PRO A 122 7.04 5.48 -14.58
C PRO A 122 6.47 4.07 -14.83
N LEU A 123 7.02 3.02 -14.22
CA LEU A 123 6.48 1.67 -14.29
C LEU A 123 5.13 1.61 -13.54
N LEU A 124 5.08 2.16 -12.33
CA LEU A 124 3.84 2.19 -11.53
C LEU A 124 2.76 3.05 -12.18
N LYS A 125 3.11 4.12 -12.90
CA LYS A 125 2.13 4.91 -13.67
C LYS A 125 1.55 4.16 -14.87
N LYS A 126 2.27 3.19 -15.44
CA LYS A 126 1.79 2.38 -16.57
C LYS A 126 0.83 1.28 -16.14
N VAL A 127 0.96 0.80 -14.91
CA VAL A 127 0.14 -0.29 -14.38
C VAL A 127 -1.08 0.21 -13.61
N VAL A 128 -1.06 1.45 -13.10
CA VAL A 128 -2.19 2.03 -12.38
C VAL A 128 -3.06 2.80 -13.37
N ASN A 129 -4.31 2.35 -13.54
CA ASN A 129 -5.30 2.99 -14.39
C ASN A 129 -6.45 3.54 -13.54
N PHE A 130 -6.66 4.86 -13.53
CA PHE A 130 -7.83 5.45 -12.89
C PHE A 130 -9.04 5.33 -13.81
N GLU A 131 -10.19 4.97 -13.25
CA GLU A 131 -11.41 5.02 -14.04
C GLU A 131 -11.76 6.45 -14.45
N ILE A 132 -12.33 6.56 -15.65
CA ILE A 132 -12.88 7.81 -16.15
C ILE A 132 -14.35 7.79 -15.75
N ALA A 133 -14.73 8.67 -14.82
CA ALA A 133 -16.12 8.93 -14.49
C ALA A 133 -16.88 9.51 -15.69
#